data_AF-A0A4Y7ISE1-F1
#
_entry.id   AF-A0A4Y7ISE1-F1
#
_cell.length_a   1.000
_cell.length_b   1.000
_cell.length_c   1.000
_cell.angle_alpha   90.00
_cell.angle_beta   90.00
_cell.angle_gamma   90.00
#
_symmetry.space_group_name_H-M   'P 1'
#
loop_
_entity.id
_entity.type
_entity.pdbx_description
1 polymer ?
#
loop_
_entity_poly.entity_id
_entity_poly.type
_entity_poly.pdbx_seq_one_letter_code
_entity_poly.pdbx_strand_id
1 'polypeptide(L)'
;VCKIVEGQRYSKRLNERRITALLKVTCQRPQEMEKDIMQTVRHNAYYEDPFAKEFGIKISDKLAQVEARILPAPWLKYSESVREKACLLQVGQWNMMNKKMVNGGIVNNWMCFNFSRNVQYSVARGFCYEHAQMCHISGMTFNTEPILPPYTARPDHVERALKTRYSEAMTKLKGKELDLLIVILPDNSGSLYGDLKCICEAELGLVSQCCLTKHVFKMSKQYLGQCRPKDKCEGVYRLSDDRPTIIFGADVTHPHPGEDSIPSIAAVVASQDWPEVTKYAQAHRQELIQDLFKVWQNPVRGTVTGGM
;
A
#
# COMPACT_ATOMS: atom_id res chain seq x y z
N VAL A 1 -6.85 -13.93 -47.97
CA VAL A 1 -6.96 -12.76 -47.06
C VAL A 1 -7.71 -13.22 -45.82
N CYS A 2 -7.14 -13.11 -44.62
CA CYS A 2 -7.81 -13.51 -43.37
C CYS A 2 -8.31 -12.27 -42.60
N LYS A 3 -9.46 -12.38 -41.93
CA LYS A 3 -10.03 -11.34 -41.06
C LYS A 3 -10.24 -11.91 -39.66
N ILE A 4 -10.11 -11.07 -38.64
CA ILE A 4 -10.40 -11.44 -37.26
C ILE A 4 -11.94 -11.46 -37.10
N VAL A 5 -12.47 -12.56 -36.57
CA VAL A 5 -13.92 -12.71 -36.29
C VAL A 5 -14.31 -11.82 -35.10
N GLU A 6 -15.47 -11.18 -35.17
CA GLU A 6 -16.00 -10.30 -34.12
C GLU A 6 -16.38 -11.07 -32.84
N GLY A 7 -16.54 -10.37 -31.72
CA GLY A 7 -16.98 -10.94 -30.44
C GLY A 7 -15.92 -11.74 -29.66
N GLN A 8 -14.68 -11.82 -30.15
CA GLN A 8 -13.59 -12.51 -29.44
C GLN A 8 -13.04 -11.66 -28.29
N ARG A 9 -13.21 -12.13 -27.05
CA ARG A 9 -12.67 -11.48 -25.84
C ARG A 9 -11.14 -11.50 -25.84
N TYR A 10 -10.53 -10.35 -25.54
CA TYR A 10 -9.08 -10.27 -25.29
C TYR A 10 -8.74 -10.80 -23.89
N SER A 11 -7.91 -11.85 -23.82
CA SER A 11 -7.56 -12.54 -22.56
C SER A 11 -6.18 -12.18 -22.00
N LYS A 12 -5.33 -11.50 -22.77
CA LYS A 12 -3.96 -11.17 -22.35
C LYS A 12 -3.92 -9.87 -21.53
N ARG A 13 -2.85 -9.70 -20.75
CA ARG A 13 -2.60 -8.46 -20.01
C ARG A 13 -2.48 -7.26 -20.96
N LEU A 14 -3.23 -6.21 -20.65
CA LEU A 14 -3.12 -4.92 -21.34
C LEU A 14 -1.84 -4.20 -20.89
N ASN A 15 -1.19 -3.50 -21.82
CA ASN A 15 -0.08 -2.61 -21.46
C ASN A 15 -0.61 -1.34 -20.75
N GLU A 16 0.27 -0.61 -20.05
CA GLU A 16 -0.11 0.56 -19.25
C GLU A 16 -0.89 1.62 -20.03
N ARG A 17 -0.52 1.84 -21.31
CA ARG A 17 -1.22 2.79 -22.18
C ARG A 17 -2.66 2.36 -22.45
N ARG A 18 -2.87 1.08 -22.76
CA ARG A 18 -4.19 0.49 -22.99
C ARG A 18 -5.02 0.45 -21.71
N ILE A 19 -4.40 0.13 -20.56
CA ILE A 19 -5.07 0.21 -19.25
C ILE A 19 -5.53 1.64 -18.99
N THR A 20 -4.67 2.63 -19.21
CA THR A 20 -5.01 4.05 -19.02
C THR A 20 -6.16 4.48 -19.93
N ALA A 21 -6.14 4.05 -21.19
CA ALA A 21 -7.23 4.32 -22.13
C ALA A 21 -8.54 3.66 -21.68
N LEU A 22 -8.49 2.40 -21.22
CA LEU A 22 -9.65 1.69 -20.69
C LEU A 22 -10.22 2.38 -19.45
N LEU A 23 -9.36 2.79 -18.51
CA LEU A 23 -9.78 3.53 -17.30
C LEU A 23 -10.45 4.85 -17.66
N LYS A 24 -9.94 5.59 -18.64
CA LYS A 24 -10.57 6.84 -19.10
C LYS A 24 -11.99 6.63 -19.64
N VAL A 25 -12.27 5.48 -20.24
CA VAL A 25 -13.59 5.15 -20.78
C VAL A 25 -14.52 4.57 -19.70
N THR A 26 -13.97 3.81 -18.76
CA THR A 26 -14.77 3.08 -17.75
C THR A 26 -15.00 3.85 -16.46
N CYS A 27 -14.16 4.83 -16.11
CA CYS A 27 -14.33 5.65 -14.92
C CYS A 27 -15.32 6.81 -15.17
N GLN A 28 -16.62 6.48 -15.22
CA GLN A 28 -17.70 7.45 -15.34
C GLN A 28 -18.17 7.97 -13.97
N ARG A 29 -18.78 9.16 -13.95
CA ARG A 29 -19.40 9.69 -12.71
C ARG A 29 -20.68 8.90 -12.39
N PRO A 30 -21.07 8.78 -11.11
CA PRO A 30 -22.25 8.00 -10.72
C PRO A 30 -23.53 8.36 -11.49
N GLN A 31 -23.77 9.67 -11.72
CA GLN A 31 -24.94 10.14 -12.48
C GLN A 31 -24.92 9.74 -13.96
N GLU A 32 -23.75 9.62 -14.57
CA GLU A 32 -23.61 9.19 -15.97
C GLU A 32 -23.80 7.68 -16.06
N MET A 33 -23.16 6.94 -15.15
CA MET A 33 -23.31 5.48 -15.03
C MET A 33 -24.77 5.08 -14.78
N GLU A 34 -25.49 5.81 -13.92
CA GLU A 34 -26.92 5.58 -13.67
C GLU A 34 -27.75 5.73 -14.94
N LYS A 35 -27.50 6.78 -15.74
CA LYS A 35 -28.19 7.01 -17.01
C LYS A 35 -27.88 5.92 -18.03
N ASP A 36 -26.62 5.52 -18.15
CA ASP A 36 -26.19 4.48 -19.08
C ASP A 36 -26.85 3.14 -18.74
N ILE A 37 -26.85 2.75 -17.46
CA ILE A 37 -27.55 1.54 -16.98
C ILE A 37 -29.04 1.60 -17.34
N MET A 38 -29.71 2.71 -17.03
CA MET A 38 -31.14 2.88 -17.30
C MET A 38 -31.45 2.88 -18.80
N GLN A 39 -30.57 3.45 -19.62
CA GLN A 39 -30.69 3.40 -21.07
C GLN A 39 -30.53 1.97 -21.60
N THR A 40 -29.57 1.20 -21.10
CA THR A 40 -29.40 -0.21 -21.47
C THR A 40 -30.62 -1.05 -21.08
N VAL A 41 -31.17 -0.88 -19.87
CA VAL A 41 -32.38 -1.60 -19.42
C VAL A 41 -33.57 -1.30 -20.32
N ARG A 42 -33.78 -0.03 -20.69
CA ARG A 42 -34.86 0.38 -21.60
C ARG A 42 -34.65 -0.14 -23.02
N HIS A 43 -33.42 -0.05 -23.53
CA HIS A 43 -33.07 -0.52 -24.87
C HIS A 43 -33.28 -2.02 -25.03
N ASN A 44 -32.89 -2.80 -24.02
CA ASN A 44 -33.00 -4.26 -24.04
C ASN A 44 -34.43 -4.76 -23.78
N ALA A 45 -35.35 -3.88 -23.35
CA ALA A 45 -36.76 -4.16 -23.12
C ALA A 45 -36.99 -5.50 -22.39
N TYR A 46 -36.26 -5.73 -21.29
CA TYR A 46 -36.27 -7.02 -20.58
C TYR A 46 -37.67 -7.44 -20.08
N TYR A 47 -38.57 -6.49 -19.88
CA TYR A 47 -39.98 -6.76 -19.53
C TYR A 47 -40.79 -7.39 -20.67
N GLU A 48 -40.29 -7.32 -21.91
CA GLU A 48 -40.90 -7.92 -23.09
C GLU A 48 -40.36 -9.32 -23.40
N ASP A 49 -39.30 -9.76 -22.73
CA ASP A 49 -38.61 -11.03 -22.99
C ASP A 49 -39.58 -12.22 -22.92
N PRO A 50 -39.67 -13.04 -23.99
CA PRO A 50 -40.65 -14.13 -24.08
C PRO A 50 -40.38 -15.24 -23.06
N PHE A 51 -39.12 -15.51 -22.73
CA PHE A 51 -38.75 -16.51 -21.74
C PHE A 51 -39.09 -16.00 -20.35
N ALA A 52 -38.74 -14.75 -20.02
CA ALA A 52 -39.10 -14.16 -18.73
C ALA A 52 -40.62 -14.20 -18.48
N LYS A 53 -41.41 -13.89 -19.51
CA LYS A 53 -42.89 -13.98 -19.47
C LYS A 53 -43.39 -15.41 -19.25
N GLU A 54 -42.80 -16.40 -19.91
CA GLU A 54 -43.16 -17.81 -19.74
C GLU A 54 -42.98 -18.27 -18.28
N PHE A 55 -41.93 -17.80 -17.60
CA PHE A 55 -41.68 -18.07 -16.19
C PHE A 55 -42.41 -17.10 -15.22
N GLY A 56 -43.27 -16.22 -15.72
CA GLY A 56 -44.01 -15.25 -14.91
C GLY A 56 -43.14 -14.15 -14.26
N ILE A 57 -41.91 -13.97 -14.74
CA ILE A 57 -40.96 -12.97 -14.23
C ILE A 57 -41.32 -11.60 -14.79
N LYS A 58 -41.44 -10.60 -13.91
CA LYS A 58 -41.68 -9.20 -14.28
C LYS A 58 -40.49 -8.35 -13.84
N ILE A 59 -39.91 -7.60 -14.77
CA ILE A 59 -38.71 -6.79 -14.54
C ILE A 59 -39.10 -5.31 -14.57
N SER A 60 -38.75 -4.57 -13.51
CA SER A 60 -38.98 -3.13 -13.44
C SER A 60 -37.96 -2.36 -14.26
N ASP A 61 -38.38 -1.23 -14.83
CA ASP A 61 -37.52 -0.27 -15.53
C ASP A 61 -37.00 0.85 -14.60
N LYS A 62 -37.03 0.62 -13.28
CA LYS A 62 -36.65 1.59 -12.24
C LYS A 62 -35.63 0.95 -11.32
N LEU A 63 -34.70 1.77 -10.83
CA LEU A 63 -33.74 1.35 -9.82
C LEU A 63 -34.44 1.09 -8.48
N ALA A 64 -33.96 0.07 -7.77
CA ALA A 64 -34.42 -0.21 -6.42
C ALA A 64 -34.03 0.95 -5.48
N GLN A 65 -34.99 1.46 -4.73
CA GLN A 65 -34.76 2.48 -3.71
C GLN A 65 -34.48 1.82 -2.38
N VAL A 66 -33.41 2.26 -1.71
CA VAL A 66 -32.99 1.75 -0.41
C VAL A 66 -32.75 2.92 0.51
N GLU A 67 -33.33 2.87 1.71
CA GLU A 67 -33.04 3.83 2.76
C GLU A 67 -31.65 3.55 3.35
N ALA A 68 -30.78 4.56 3.34
CA ALA A 68 -29.43 4.48 3.86
C ALA A 68 -29.19 5.57 4.91
N ARG A 69 -28.21 5.32 5.78
CA ARG A 69 -27.80 6.25 6.85
C ARG A 69 -26.34 6.65 6.70
N ILE A 70 -26.06 7.94 6.89
CA ILE A 70 -24.70 8.47 6.92
C ILE A 70 -24.20 8.39 8.36
N LEU A 71 -23.17 7.58 8.59
CA LEU A 71 -22.54 7.48 9.91
C LEU A 71 -21.77 8.77 10.23
N PRO A 72 -21.78 9.24 11.49
CA PRO A 72 -20.96 10.37 11.89
C PRO A 72 -19.48 10.03 11.71
N ALA A 73 -18.72 10.98 11.17
CA ALA A 73 -17.28 10.81 11.00
C ALA A 73 -16.58 10.75 12.36
N PRO A 74 -15.55 9.89 12.53
CA PRO A 74 -14.75 9.87 13.74
C PRO A 74 -13.86 11.13 13.82
N TRP A 75 -13.40 11.43 15.02
CA TRP A 75 -12.39 12.45 15.27
C TRP A 75 -11.00 11.90 15.04
N LEU A 76 -10.17 12.64 14.30
CA LEU A 76 -8.76 12.32 14.12
C LEU A 76 -7.92 13.12 15.13
N LYS A 77 -7.12 12.43 15.95
CA LYS A 77 -6.24 13.06 16.94
C LYS A 77 -4.84 13.36 16.35
N TYR A 78 -4.31 14.54 16.66
CA TYR A 78 -2.93 14.96 16.38
C TYR A 78 -2.12 15.13 17.67
N SER A 79 -0.82 15.39 17.52
CA SER A 79 0.08 15.66 18.65
C SER A 79 -0.49 16.75 19.57
N GLU A 80 -0.30 16.60 20.89
CA GLU A 80 -0.64 17.65 21.86
C GLU A 80 0.19 18.93 21.68
N SER A 81 1.30 18.85 20.94
CA SER A 81 2.21 19.96 20.65
C SER A 81 1.71 20.94 19.58
N VAL A 82 0.62 20.64 18.87
CA VAL A 82 0.03 21.53 17.85
C VAL A 82 -1.24 22.23 18.35
N ARG A 83 -1.55 23.40 17.76
CA ARG A 83 -2.75 24.18 18.11
C ARG A 83 -4.05 23.43 17.82
N GLU A 84 -4.12 22.74 16.68
CA GLU A 84 -5.28 21.91 16.30
C GLU A 84 -5.01 20.46 16.70
N LYS A 85 -5.53 20.08 17.88
CA LYS A 85 -5.27 18.77 18.52
C LYS A 85 -6.15 17.65 17.97
N ALA A 86 -7.26 18.00 17.34
CA ALA A 86 -8.14 17.06 16.67
C ALA A 86 -8.88 17.74 15.52
N CYS A 87 -9.22 16.99 14.48
CA CYS A 87 -10.11 17.47 13.42
C CYS A 87 -11.19 16.43 13.09
N LEU A 88 -12.38 16.92 12.73
CA LEU A 88 -13.43 16.10 12.16
C LEU A 88 -13.12 15.82 10.68
N LEU A 89 -13.25 14.57 10.24
CA LEU A 89 -13.03 14.23 8.84
C LEU A 89 -14.14 14.83 7.96
N GLN A 90 -13.77 15.58 6.93
CA GLN A 90 -14.72 16.11 5.96
C GLN A 90 -14.80 15.17 4.76
N VAL A 91 -15.96 14.53 4.57
CA VAL A 91 -16.20 13.60 3.45
C VAL A 91 -15.11 12.52 3.36
N GLY A 92 -14.69 12.00 4.53
CA GLY A 92 -13.64 10.97 4.63
C GLY A 92 -12.21 11.46 4.30
N GLN A 93 -11.97 12.77 4.21
CA GLN A 93 -10.66 13.34 3.89
C GLN A 93 -10.05 14.08 5.08
N TRP A 94 -8.71 14.02 5.15
CA TRP A 94 -7.88 14.78 6.09
C TRP A 94 -6.55 15.16 5.46
N ASN A 95 -5.86 16.13 6.06
CA ASN A 95 -4.50 16.49 5.69
C ASN A 95 -3.62 16.66 6.93
N MET A 96 -2.30 16.60 6.73
CA MET A 96 -1.29 16.81 7.76
C MET A 96 -0.67 18.21 7.72
N MET A 97 -1.27 19.17 6.99
CA MET A 97 -0.71 20.51 6.90
C MET A 97 -0.81 21.19 8.26
N ASN A 98 0.30 21.75 8.74
CA ASN A 98 0.42 22.40 10.05
C ASN A 98 0.06 21.49 11.25
N LYS A 99 0.13 20.17 11.06
CA LYS A 99 -0.21 19.15 12.06
C LYS A 99 0.98 18.22 12.27
N LYS A 100 1.07 17.64 13.48
CA LYS A 100 2.10 16.66 13.86
C LYS A 100 1.47 15.34 14.24
N MET A 101 2.16 14.25 13.93
CA MET A 101 1.76 12.90 14.31
C MET A 101 1.77 12.75 15.83
N VAL A 102 0.90 11.88 16.35
CA VAL A 102 0.81 11.65 17.81
C VAL A 102 2.10 11.02 18.29
N ASN A 103 2.52 9.92 17.65
CA ASN A 103 3.83 9.31 17.87
C ASN A 103 4.62 9.34 16.56
N GLY A 104 5.58 10.27 16.46
CA GLY A 104 6.55 10.29 15.38
C GLY A 104 7.73 9.39 15.74
N GLY A 105 8.04 8.44 14.88
CA GLY A 105 9.17 7.55 15.08
C GLY A 105 10.52 8.24 14.94
N ILE A 106 11.56 7.51 15.34
CA ILE A 106 12.95 7.97 15.31
C ILE A 106 13.67 7.27 14.16
N VAL A 107 14.39 8.02 13.34
CA VAL A 107 15.26 7.56 12.25
C VAL A 107 16.61 8.27 12.41
N ASN A 108 17.55 7.60 13.06
CA ASN A 108 18.89 8.12 13.32
C ASN A 108 19.88 7.65 12.26
N ASN A 109 19.83 6.37 11.92
CA ASN A 109 20.78 5.71 11.05
C ASN A 109 20.08 5.35 9.75
N TRP A 110 20.33 6.09 8.68
CA TRP A 110 19.72 5.80 7.39
C TRP A 110 20.67 6.10 6.24
N MET A 111 20.42 5.49 5.09
CA MET A 111 21.22 5.72 3.88
C MET A 111 20.32 5.86 2.64
N CYS A 112 20.90 6.39 1.55
CA CYS A 112 20.21 6.55 0.27
C CYS A 112 20.91 5.79 -0.85
N PHE A 113 20.14 5.02 -1.60
CA PHE A 113 20.53 4.42 -2.87
C PHE A 113 19.86 5.12 -4.04
N ASN A 114 20.59 5.36 -5.11
CA ASN A 114 20.07 5.92 -6.34
C ASN A 114 20.34 4.98 -7.51
N PHE A 115 19.29 4.35 -8.03
CA PHE A 115 19.37 3.51 -9.23
C PHE A 115 19.03 4.28 -10.52
N SER A 116 18.69 5.57 -10.41
CA SER A 116 18.31 6.39 -11.55
C SER A 116 19.49 7.22 -12.06
N ARG A 117 19.99 6.86 -13.25
CA ARG A 117 21.19 7.49 -13.86
C ARG A 117 21.05 8.98 -14.13
N ASN A 118 19.82 9.46 -14.35
CA ASN A 118 19.53 10.88 -14.60
C ASN A 118 19.48 11.72 -13.31
N VAL A 119 19.42 11.10 -12.14
CA VAL A 119 19.44 11.82 -10.86
C VAL A 119 20.90 12.00 -10.45
N GLN A 120 21.37 13.23 -10.49
CA GLN A 120 22.72 13.59 -10.04
C GLN A 120 22.84 13.52 -8.52
N TYR A 121 24.06 13.38 -8.03
CA TYR A 121 24.35 13.33 -6.58
C TYR A 121 23.77 14.53 -5.81
N SER A 122 23.91 15.75 -6.34
CA SER A 122 23.38 16.97 -5.73
C SER A 122 21.85 16.93 -5.58
N VAL A 123 21.15 16.41 -6.59
CA VAL A 123 19.68 16.26 -6.59
C VAL A 123 19.25 15.19 -5.59
N ALA A 124 19.92 14.03 -5.56
CA ALA A 124 19.64 12.97 -4.60
C ALA A 124 19.87 13.45 -3.15
N ARG A 125 20.95 14.20 -2.90
CA ARG A 125 21.24 14.79 -1.59
C ARG A 125 20.20 15.85 -1.20
N GLY A 126 19.82 16.73 -2.13
CA GLY A 126 18.77 17.72 -1.89
C GLY A 126 17.42 17.07 -1.55
N PHE A 127 17.02 16.04 -2.30
CA PHE A 127 15.81 15.27 -2.03
C PHE A 127 15.82 14.63 -0.63
N CYS A 128 16.93 13.98 -0.29
CA CYS A 128 17.19 13.38 1.01
C CYS A 128 17.01 14.40 2.16
N TYR A 129 17.60 15.58 2.01
CA TYR A 129 17.50 16.65 2.99
C TYR A 129 16.05 17.14 3.14
N GLU A 130 15.37 17.46 2.03
CA GLU A 130 13.97 17.92 2.05
C GLU A 130 13.01 16.87 2.64
N HIS A 131 13.26 15.59 2.36
CA HIS A 131 12.50 14.49 2.92
C HIS A 131 12.67 14.39 4.44
N ALA A 132 13.92 14.46 4.94
CA ALA A 132 14.21 14.48 6.37
C ALA A 132 13.56 15.70 7.07
N GLN A 133 13.63 16.89 6.46
CA GLN A 133 12.96 18.09 6.97
C GLN A 133 11.44 17.91 7.06
N MET A 134 10.82 17.33 6.03
CA MET A 134 9.38 17.07 6.05
C MET A 134 8.98 16.04 7.12
N CYS A 135 9.82 15.03 7.37
CA CYS A 135 9.63 14.10 8.48
C CYS A 135 9.69 14.84 9.83
N HIS A 136 10.66 15.74 10.00
CA HIS A 136 10.79 16.55 11.20
C HIS A 136 9.60 17.47 11.45
N ILE A 137 9.16 18.21 10.42
CA ILE A 137 7.97 19.08 10.48
C ILE A 137 6.72 18.28 10.87
N SER A 138 6.64 17.02 10.42
CA SER A 138 5.54 16.10 10.74
C SER A 138 5.59 15.53 12.16
N GLY A 139 6.64 15.81 12.94
CA GLY A 139 6.79 15.33 14.31
C GLY A 139 7.69 14.11 14.49
N MET A 140 8.45 13.68 13.47
CA MET A 140 9.46 12.62 13.61
C MET A 140 10.80 13.18 14.09
N THR A 141 11.60 12.35 14.76
CA THR A 141 13.02 12.61 14.96
C THR A 141 13.79 11.97 13.83
N PHE A 142 14.21 12.76 12.85
CA PHE A 142 14.86 12.27 11.64
C PHE A 142 16.20 12.98 11.45
N ASN A 143 17.31 12.24 11.43
CA ASN A 143 18.63 12.81 11.19
C ASN A 143 18.73 13.36 9.76
N THR A 144 19.14 14.61 9.61
CA THR A 144 19.14 15.29 8.31
C THR A 144 20.20 14.76 7.34
N GLU A 145 21.28 14.18 7.85
CA GLU A 145 22.36 13.61 7.05
C GLU A 145 22.35 12.08 7.14
N PRO A 146 22.49 11.37 6.00
CA PRO A 146 22.61 9.93 5.99
C PRO A 146 23.96 9.50 6.58
N ILE A 147 24.03 8.27 7.09
CA ILE A 147 25.28 7.70 7.65
C ILE A 147 26.40 7.62 6.61
N LEU A 148 26.03 7.59 5.34
CA LEU A 148 26.90 7.44 4.19
C LEU A 148 26.33 8.29 3.05
N PRO A 149 27.18 8.96 2.23
CA PRO A 149 26.69 9.74 1.09
C PRO A 149 25.81 8.91 0.16
N PRO A 150 24.77 9.52 -0.45
CA PRO A 150 23.92 8.84 -1.44
C PRO A 150 24.76 8.12 -2.49
N TYR A 151 24.50 6.82 -2.67
CA TYR A 151 25.28 5.97 -3.57
C TYR A 151 24.50 5.69 -4.84
N THR A 152 25.11 5.98 -5.99
CA THR A 152 24.52 5.70 -7.30
C THR A 152 25.00 4.35 -7.82
N ALA A 153 24.06 3.47 -8.14
CA ALA A 153 24.33 2.14 -8.68
C ALA A 153 23.53 1.91 -9.96
N ARG A 154 23.97 0.96 -10.79
CA ARG A 154 23.18 0.53 -11.93
C ARG A 154 22.18 -0.57 -11.51
N PRO A 155 20.94 -0.58 -12.04
CA PRO A 155 19.94 -1.61 -11.73
C PRO A 155 20.41 -3.06 -11.90
N ASP A 156 21.25 -3.32 -12.90
CA ASP A 156 21.84 -4.63 -13.23
C ASP A 156 22.76 -5.19 -12.13
N HIS A 157 23.11 -4.38 -11.13
CA HIS A 157 23.97 -4.78 -10.02
C HIS A 157 23.31 -4.56 -8.65
N VAL A 158 21.97 -4.52 -8.59
CA VAL A 158 21.21 -4.21 -7.37
C VAL A 158 21.68 -5.03 -6.16
N GLU A 159 21.76 -6.35 -6.27
CA GLU A 159 22.12 -7.22 -5.15
C GLU A 159 23.53 -6.95 -4.64
N ARG A 160 24.52 -7.01 -5.54
CA ARG A 160 25.93 -6.78 -5.19
C ARG A 160 26.14 -5.39 -4.60
N ALA A 161 25.55 -4.37 -5.23
CA ALA A 161 25.70 -2.99 -4.78
C ALA A 161 25.08 -2.80 -3.39
N LEU A 162 23.85 -3.29 -3.19
CA LEU A 162 23.13 -3.18 -1.93
C LEU A 162 23.88 -3.90 -0.79
N LYS A 163 24.27 -5.16 -0.97
CA LYS A 163 24.98 -5.95 0.05
C LYS A 163 26.33 -5.33 0.40
N THR A 164 27.08 -4.84 -0.59
CA THR A 164 28.39 -4.19 -0.37
C THR A 164 28.23 -2.89 0.41
N ARG A 165 27.29 -2.02 0.01
CA ARG A 165 27.10 -0.74 0.69
C ARG A 165 26.49 -0.91 2.08
N TYR A 166 25.64 -1.91 2.25
CA TYR A 166 25.09 -2.28 3.55
C TYR A 166 26.19 -2.77 4.50
N SER A 167 27.14 -3.59 4.06
CA SER A 167 28.25 -4.02 4.93
C SER A 167 29.16 -2.85 5.34
N GLU A 168 29.41 -1.89 4.43
CA GLU A 168 30.10 -0.63 4.75
C GLU A 168 29.34 0.20 5.81
N ALA A 169 28.00 0.29 5.66
CA ALA A 169 27.13 0.95 6.62
C ALA A 169 27.22 0.30 8.01
N MET A 170 27.07 -1.03 8.09
CA MET A 170 27.12 -1.77 9.35
C MET A 170 28.48 -1.66 10.04
N THR A 171 29.57 -1.66 9.27
CA THR A 171 30.93 -1.41 9.79
C THR A 171 31.04 -0.03 10.43
N LYS A 172 30.48 1.01 9.80
CA LYS A 172 30.47 2.37 10.34
C LYS A 172 29.58 2.50 11.58
N LEU A 173 28.48 1.76 11.63
CA LEU A 173 27.51 1.79 12.72
C LEU A 173 27.98 1.07 14.00
N LYS A 174 29.04 0.26 13.93
CA LYS A 174 29.68 -0.40 15.09
C LYS A 174 28.67 -1.12 16.00
N GLY A 175 27.80 -1.92 15.41
CA GLY A 175 26.77 -2.69 16.13
C GLY A 175 25.44 -1.96 16.35
N LYS A 176 25.29 -0.71 15.88
CA LYS A 176 23.97 -0.07 15.76
C LYS A 176 23.24 -0.56 14.52
N GLU A 177 21.92 -0.58 14.58
CA GLU A 177 21.06 -0.95 13.45
C GLU A 177 20.88 0.19 12.46
N LEU A 178 20.62 -0.17 11.20
CA LEU A 178 20.22 0.76 10.15
C LEU A 178 18.68 0.85 10.15
N ASP A 179 18.15 2.02 10.48
CA ASP A 179 16.71 2.26 10.66
C ASP A 179 15.94 2.30 9.32
N LEU A 180 16.57 2.81 8.27
CA LEU A 180 15.89 3.07 7.00
C LEU A 180 16.86 3.10 5.80
N LEU A 181 16.38 2.55 4.69
CA LEU A 181 16.97 2.75 3.37
C LEU A 181 16.02 3.55 2.46
N ILE A 182 16.44 4.74 2.05
CA ILE A 182 15.76 5.47 0.98
C ILE A 182 16.30 5.02 -0.37
N VAL A 183 15.42 4.69 -1.32
CA VAL A 183 15.81 4.23 -2.65
C VAL A 183 15.16 5.08 -3.73
N ILE A 184 15.97 5.68 -4.60
CA ILE A 184 15.52 6.37 -5.80
C ILE A 184 15.51 5.38 -6.97
N LEU A 185 14.33 5.14 -7.52
CA LEU A 185 14.10 4.21 -8.62
C LEU A 185 13.71 4.95 -9.91
N PRO A 186 14.14 4.45 -11.08
CA PRO A 186 13.64 4.96 -12.36
C PRO A 186 12.13 4.75 -12.48
N ASP A 187 11.45 5.65 -13.22
CA ASP A 187 9.99 5.63 -13.39
C ASP A 187 9.48 4.35 -14.07
N ASN A 188 10.34 3.67 -14.84
CA ASN A 188 10.12 2.33 -15.35
C ASN A 188 11.18 1.40 -14.75
N SER A 189 10.83 0.71 -13.68
CA SER A 189 11.76 -0.09 -12.88
C SER A 189 11.74 -1.59 -13.20
N GLY A 190 10.82 -2.09 -14.04
CA GLY A 190 10.74 -3.52 -14.35
C GLY A 190 10.71 -4.40 -13.09
N SER A 191 11.61 -5.39 -12.99
CA SER A 191 11.77 -6.26 -11.82
C SER A 191 12.48 -5.60 -10.63
N LEU A 192 13.18 -4.47 -10.84
CA LEU A 192 14.08 -3.87 -9.86
C LEU A 192 13.42 -3.61 -8.50
N TYR A 193 12.16 -3.17 -8.50
CA TYR A 193 11.42 -2.93 -7.26
C TYR A 193 11.21 -4.23 -6.47
N GLY A 194 10.82 -5.31 -7.17
CA GLY A 194 10.60 -6.62 -6.57
C GLY A 194 11.90 -7.24 -6.06
N ASP A 195 12.95 -7.20 -6.87
CA ASP A 195 14.28 -7.70 -6.50
C ASP A 195 14.82 -6.96 -5.26
N LEU A 196 14.72 -5.63 -5.26
CA LEU A 196 15.15 -4.81 -4.14
C LEU A 196 14.36 -5.09 -2.87
N LYS A 197 13.03 -5.21 -2.98
CA LYS A 197 12.17 -5.49 -1.83
C LYS A 197 12.46 -6.87 -1.24
N CYS A 198 12.63 -7.88 -2.10
CA CYS A 198 13.04 -9.22 -1.69
C CYS A 198 14.37 -9.18 -0.91
N ILE A 199 15.41 -8.56 -1.46
CA ILE A 199 16.73 -8.52 -0.80
C ILE A 199 16.67 -7.72 0.51
N CYS A 200 16.00 -6.57 0.52
CA CYS A 200 15.91 -5.74 1.72
C CYS A 200 15.14 -6.45 2.83
N GLU A 201 13.94 -6.95 2.55
CA GLU A 201 13.00 -7.42 3.58
C GLU A 201 13.20 -8.90 3.92
N ALA A 202 13.50 -9.76 2.94
CA ALA A 202 13.67 -11.20 3.17
C ALA A 202 15.10 -11.61 3.54
N GLU A 203 16.12 -10.92 3.02
CA GLU A 203 17.53 -11.31 3.26
C GLU A 203 18.22 -10.43 4.31
N LEU A 204 18.04 -9.10 4.23
CA LEU A 204 18.77 -8.14 5.08
C LEU A 204 17.99 -7.65 6.31
N GLY A 205 16.67 -7.88 6.37
CA GLY A 205 15.81 -7.37 7.45
C GLY A 205 15.76 -5.83 7.51
N LEU A 206 15.88 -5.16 6.37
CA LEU A 206 16.01 -3.71 6.24
C LEU A 206 14.73 -3.06 5.72
N VAL A 207 14.20 -2.09 6.46
CA VAL A 207 13.07 -1.27 6.03
C VAL A 207 13.49 -0.35 4.88
N SER A 208 12.79 -0.43 3.75
CA SER A 208 13.11 0.34 2.53
C SER A 208 11.95 1.22 2.07
N GLN A 209 12.24 2.50 1.80
CA GLN A 209 11.32 3.47 1.21
C GLN A 209 11.74 3.80 -0.22
N CYS A 210 11.00 3.28 -1.19
CA CYS A 210 11.25 3.53 -2.61
C CYS A 210 10.53 4.80 -3.09
N CYS A 211 11.23 5.59 -3.91
CA CYS A 211 10.78 6.87 -4.47
C CYS A 211 11.09 6.91 -5.96
N LEU A 212 10.10 7.23 -6.80
CA LEU A 212 10.30 7.32 -8.25
C LEU A 212 10.97 8.65 -8.64
N THR A 213 11.79 8.60 -9.68
CA THR A 213 12.56 9.74 -10.21
C THR A 213 11.71 10.97 -10.51
N LYS A 214 10.52 10.82 -11.11
CA LYS A 214 9.61 11.96 -11.35
C LYS A 214 9.26 12.74 -10.09
N HIS A 215 9.20 12.08 -8.94
CA HIS A 215 8.88 12.71 -7.66
C HIS A 215 10.11 13.31 -6.99
N VAL A 216 11.29 12.73 -7.21
CA VAL A 216 12.58 13.30 -6.78
C VAL A 216 12.84 14.63 -7.46
N PHE A 217 12.54 14.77 -8.76
CA PHE A 217 12.68 16.05 -9.44
C PHE A 217 11.60 17.08 -9.05
N LYS A 218 10.36 16.63 -8.83
CA LYS A 218 9.25 17.53 -8.50
C LYS A 218 9.30 18.05 -7.06
N MET A 219 9.78 17.23 -6.11
CA MET A 219 9.87 17.53 -4.67
C MET A 219 8.61 18.18 -4.06
N SER A 220 7.42 17.79 -4.52
CA SER A 220 6.19 18.39 -3.98
C SER A 220 6.03 18.05 -2.50
N LYS A 221 5.74 19.05 -1.65
CA LYS A 221 5.52 18.87 -0.21
C LYS A 221 4.49 17.79 0.12
N GLN A 222 3.44 17.69 -0.69
CA GLN A 222 2.42 16.64 -0.56
C GLN A 222 3.02 15.24 -0.71
N TYR A 223 3.88 15.02 -1.72
CA TYR A 223 4.56 13.75 -1.92
C TYR A 223 5.53 13.43 -0.78
N LEU A 224 6.35 14.41 -0.36
CA LEU A 224 7.28 14.22 0.75
C LEU A 224 6.55 13.85 2.05
N GLY A 225 5.40 14.47 2.31
CA GLY A 225 4.53 14.09 3.43
C GLY A 225 3.86 12.72 3.26
N GLN A 226 3.67 12.21 2.06
CA GLN A 226 3.13 10.86 1.85
C GLN A 226 4.19 9.77 1.92
N CYS A 227 5.44 10.07 1.52
CA CYS A 227 6.56 9.12 1.49
C CYS A 227 7.30 8.98 2.82
N ARG A 228 6.65 9.30 3.95
CA ARG A 228 7.22 9.05 5.28
C ARG A 228 7.23 7.54 5.56
N PRO A 229 8.23 7.02 6.31
CA PRO A 229 8.26 5.61 6.68
C PRO A 229 7.01 5.24 7.48
N LYS A 230 6.12 4.43 6.91
CA LYS A 230 4.80 4.14 7.48
C LYS A 230 4.88 3.43 8.82
N ASP A 231 5.83 2.51 8.99
CA ASP A 231 6.05 1.77 10.24
C ASP A 231 6.54 2.64 11.40
N LYS A 232 6.85 3.92 11.13
CA LYS A 232 7.32 4.92 12.08
C LYS A 232 6.35 6.10 12.20
N CYS A 233 5.14 5.99 11.63
CA CYS A 233 4.12 7.04 11.62
C CYS A 233 2.84 6.53 12.28
N GLU A 234 2.54 6.97 13.49
CA GLU A 234 1.32 6.53 14.20
C GLU A 234 0.28 7.67 14.27
N GLY A 235 -0.91 7.39 13.74
CA GLY A 235 -2.11 8.22 13.91
C GLY A 235 -3.10 7.47 14.79
N VAL A 236 -3.57 8.09 15.87
CA VAL A 236 -4.39 7.41 16.88
C VAL A 236 -5.88 7.54 16.55
N TYR A 237 -6.54 6.41 16.34
CA TYR A 237 -8.00 6.28 16.37
C TYR A 237 -8.36 5.56 17.67
N ARG A 238 -8.96 6.28 18.63
CA ARG A 238 -9.45 5.60 19.83
C ARG A 238 -10.82 5.01 19.56
N LEU A 239 -10.92 3.69 19.64
CA LEU A 239 -12.20 3.00 19.70
C LEU A 239 -12.85 3.28 21.05
N SER A 240 -14.15 3.54 21.05
CA SER A 240 -14.90 3.97 22.23
C SER A 240 -15.38 2.81 23.13
N ASP A 241 -14.93 1.58 22.89
CA ASP A 241 -15.21 0.44 23.78
C ASP A 241 -14.10 0.37 24.84
N ASP A 242 -14.45 0.03 26.07
CA ASP A 242 -13.48 -0.10 27.18
C ASP A 242 -12.91 -1.53 27.27
N ARG A 243 -13.45 -2.47 26.48
CA ARG A 243 -13.03 -3.88 26.51
C ARG A 243 -11.83 -4.14 25.61
N PRO A 244 -10.73 -4.72 26.14
CA PRO A 244 -9.60 -5.16 25.32
C PRO A 244 -10.06 -5.99 24.13
N THR A 245 -9.82 -5.47 22.93
CA THR A 245 -10.28 -6.04 21.67
C THR A 245 -9.11 -6.17 20.70
N ILE A 246 -9.04 -7.30 20.00
CA ILE A 246 -8.09 -7.53 18.92
C ILE A 246 -8.83 -7.50 17.58
N ILE A 247 -8.28 -6.80 16.58
CA ILE A 247 -8.82 -6.70 15.24
C ILE A 247 -7.92 -7.48 14.29
N PHE A 248 -8.54 -8.39 13.53
CA PHE A 248 -7.89 -9.15 12.48
C PHE A 248 -8.29 -8.64 11.10
N GLY A 249 -7.33 -8.57 10.18
CA GLY A 249 -7.56 -8.39 8.75
C GLY A 249 -6.97 -9.57 7.99
N ALA A 250 -7.69 -10.14 7.05
CA ALA A 250 -7.21 -11.25 6.22
C ALA A 250 -7.51 -10.97 4.75
N ASP A 251 -6.55 -11.26 3.89
CA ASP A 251 -6.68 -11.13 2.43
C ASP A 251 -5.96 -12.28 1.71
N VAL A 252 -6.48 -12.68 0.55
CA VAL A 252 -5.89 -13.71 -0.31
C VAL A 252 -5.71 -13.13 -1.71
N THR A 253 -4.45 -13.09 -2.17
CA THR A 253 -4.11 -12.65 -3.52
C THR A 253 -3.89 -13.86 -4.42
N HIS A 254 -4.72 -13.99 -5.44
CA HIS A 254 -4.61 -15.03 -6.48
C HIS A 254 -3.66 -14.61 -7.62
N PRO A 255 -3.03 -15.57 -8.31
CA PRO A 255 -2.24 -15.27 -9.51
C PRO A 255 -3.11 -14.70 -10.63
N HIS A 256 -2.46 -14.12 -11.65
CA HIS A 256 -3.19 -13.57 -12.79
C HIS A 256 -3.84 -14.69 -13.62
N PRO A 257 -4.96 -14.40 -14.32
CA PRO A 257 -5.60 -15.39 -15.20
C PRO A 257 -4.61 -15.94 -16.23
N GLY A 258 -4.40 -17.26 -16.22
CA GLY A 258 -3.45 -17.97 -17.09
C GLY A 258 -2.10 -18.30 -16.46
N GLU A 259 -1.87 -17.95 -15.19
CA GLU A 259 -0.68 -18.32 -14.40
C GLU A 259 -1.01 -19.43 -13.38
N ASP A 260 -1.48 -20.58 -13.86
CA ASP A 260 -2.02 -21.68 -13.04
C ASP A 260 -0.97 -22.40 -12.15
N SER A 261 0.32 -22.09 -12.32
CA SER A 261 1.43 -22.70 -11.56
C SER A 261 1.89 -21.88 -10.35
N ILE A 262 1.37 -20.66 -10.18
CA ILE A 262 1.74 -19.77 -9.08
C ILE A 262 0.74 -19.97 -7.92
N PRO A 263 1.19 -20.25 -6.69
CA PRO A 263 0.27 -20.42 -5.56
C PRO A 263 -0.31 -19.07 -5.14
N SER A 264 -1.54 -19.05 -4.65
CA SER A 264 -2.05 -17.83 -4.03
C SER A 264 -1.41 -17.57 -2.68
N ILE A 265 -1.38 -16.29 -2.30
CA ILE A 265 -0.75 -15.81 -1.08
C ILE A 265 -1.84 -15.30 -0.15
N ALA A 266 -1.97 -15.92 1.02
CA ALA A 266 -2.78 -15.37 2.11
C ALA A 266 -1.91 -14.55 3.07
N ALA A 267 -2.48 -13.45 3.55
CA ALA A 267 -1.91 -12.59 4.58
C ALA A 267 -2.94 -12.36 5.69
N VAL A 268 -2.53 -12.55 6.94
CA VAL A 268 -3.32 -12.22 8.12
C VAL A 268 -2.56 -11.20 8.95
N VAL A 269 -3.23 -10.12 9.34
CA VAL A 269 -2.71 -9.10 10.24
C VAL A 269 -3.55 -8.98 11.50
N ALA A 270 -2.92 -8.69 12.63
CA ALA A 270 -3.59 -8.51 13.92
C ALA A 270 -3.11 -7.25 14.64
N SER A 271 -4.05 -6.48 15.20
CA SER A 271 -3.75 -5.28 16.00
C SER A 271 -2.95 -5.62 17.27
N GLN A 272 -1.95 -4.81 17.61
CA GLN A 272 -0.99 -5.07 18.71
C GLN A 272 -1.13 -4.10 19.89
N ASP A 273 -1.86 -3.01 19.73
CA ASP A 273 -1.88 -1.88 20.65
C ASP A 273 -3.30 -1.42 20.94
N TRP A 274 -3.99 -2.11 21.85
CA TRP A 274 -5.28 -1.66 22.36
C TRP A 274 -5.10 -0.53 23.40
N PRO A 275 -5.90 0.56 23.38
CA PRO A 275 -7.04 0.87 22.49
C PRO A 275 -6.72 1.69 21.23
N GLU A 276 -5.45 1.96 20.92
CA GLU A 276 -5.05 2.83 19.81
C GLU A 276 -5.19 2.19 18.41
N VAL A 277 -5.05 0.87 18.32
CA VAL A 277 -5.17 0.03 17.10
C VAL A 277 -4.38 0.60 15.91
N THR A 278 -3.13 1.01 16.15
CA THR A 278 -2.24 1.60 15.14
C THR A 278 -1.14 0.66 14.66
N LYS A 279 -0.87 -0.43 15.39
CA LYS A 279 0.19 -1.39 15.11
C LYS A 279 -0.40 -2.72 14.71
N TYR A 280 0.11 -3.27 13.62
CA TYR A 280 -0.34 -4.55 13.08
C TYR A 280 0.87 -5.46 12.89
N ALA A 281 0.74 -6.72 13.31
CA ALA A 281 1.72 -7.77 13.01
C ALA A 281 1.13 -8.74 11.99
N GLN A 282 1.98 -9.28 11.11
CA GLN A 282 1.58 -10.21 10.05
C GLN A 282 2.14 -11.62 10.31
N ALA A 283 1.30 -12.65 10.17
CA ALA A 283 1.72 -14.05 10.09
C ALA A 283 1.92 -14.50 8.63
N HIS A 284 2.77 -15.49 8.38
CA HIS A 284 3.12 -15.96 7.02
C HIS A 284 2.39 -17.26 6.61
N ARG A 285 1.69 -17.21 5.45
CA ARG A 285 1.39 -18.27 4.43
C ARG A 285 0.00 -18.95 4.34
N GLN A 286 -0.38 -19.14 3.06
CA GLN A 286 -1.32 -20.05 2.35
C GLN A 286 -2.85 -19.84 2.30
N GLU A 287 -3.39 -20.15 1.10
CA GLU A 287 -4.64 -19.76 0.41
C GLU A 287 -5.97 -20.18 1.05
N LEU A 288 -6.01 -21.33 1.72
CA LEU A 288 -6.90 -21.55 2.86
C LEU A 288 -6.04 -21.28 4.07
N ILE A 289 -6.53 -20.55 5.07
CA ILE A 289 -5.82 -20.44 6.36
C ILE A 289 -5.96 -21.79 7.11
N GLN A 290 -5.45 -22.87 6.52
CA GLN A 290 -5.44 -24.23 7.09
C GLN A 290 -4.65 -24.26 8.41
N ASP A 291 -3.74 -23.29 8.57
CA ASP A 291 -2.91 -23.10 9.76
C ASP A 291 -3.37 -21.93 10.65
N LEU A 292 -4.59 -21.36 10.43
CA LEU A 292 -5.19 -20.39 11.37
C LEU A 292 -5.28 -20.99 12.77
N PHE A 293 -5.61 -22.28 12.77
CA PHE A 293 -5.61 -23.15 13.90
C PHE A 293 -5.02 -24.49 13.48
N LYS A 294 -3.86 -24.84 14.03
CA LYS A 294 -3.20 -26.11 13.78
C LYS A 294 -3.19 -26.95 15.06
N VAL A 295 -3.28 -28.25 14.87
CA VAL A 295 -3.08 -29.21 15.95
C VAL A 295 -1.93 -30.12 15.55
N TRP A 296 -0.89 -30.20 16.37
CA TRP A 296 0.24 -31.09 16.11
C TRP A 296 0.69 -31.81 17.37
N GLN A 297 1.30 -32.98 17.18
CA GLN A 297 1.86 -33.79 18.25
C GLN A 297 3.26 -33.29 18.60
N ASN A 298 3.43 -32.78 19.81
CA ASN A 298 4.73 -32.45 20.39
C ASN A 298 5.26 -33.68 21.17
N PRO A 299 6.50 -34.15 20.93
CA PRO A 299 7.04 -35.35 21.58
C PRO A 299 7.09 -35.28 23.12
N VAL A 300 7.11 -34.07 23.68
CA VAL A 300 7.20 -33.83 25.13
C VAL A 300 5.87 -33.34 25.70
N ARG A 301 5.10 -32.58 24.93
CA ARG A 301 3.86 -31.93 25.39
C ARG A 301 2.57 -32.60 24.92
N GLY A 302 2.65 -33.69 24.16
CA GLY A 302 1.48 -34.38 23.60
C GLY A 302 0.80 -33.55 22.50
N THR A 303 -0.51 -33.68 22.34
CA THR A 303 -1.28 -32.90 21.36
C THR A 303 -1.28 -31.42 21.74
N VAL A 304 -0.59 -30.60 20.96
CA VAL A 304 -0.54 -29.14 21.11
C VAL A 304 -1.45 -28.51 20.05
N THR A 305 -2.34 -27.64 20.50
CA THR A 305 -3.17 -26.79 19.64
C THR A 305 -2.55 -25.41 19.59
N GLY A 306 -2.33 -24.88 18.39
CA GLY A 306 -1.79 -23.54 18.17
C GLY A 306 -1.89 -23.14 16.71
N GLY A 307 -1.94 -21.85 16.43
CA GLY A 307 -2.07 -21.31 15.09
C GLY A 307 -2.10 -19.79 15.17
N MET A 308 -2.19 -19.13 14.01
CA MET A 308 -2.46 -17.70 13.89
C MET A 308 -3.43 -17.44 12.76
#